data_AF-A0A7L0WHI2-F1
#
_entry.id   AF-A0A7L0WHI2-F1
#
_cell.length_a   1.000
_cell.length_b   1.000
_cell.length_c   1.000
_cell.angle_alpha   90.00
_cell.angle_beta   90.00
_cell.angle_gamma   90.00
#
_symmetry.space_group_name_H-M   'P 1'
#
loop_
_entity.id
_entity.type
_entity.pdbx_description
1 polymer ?
#
loop_
_entity_poly.entity_id
_entity_poly.type
_entity_poly.pdbx_seq_one_letter_code
_entity_poly.pdbx_strand_id
1 'polypeptide(L)'
;VCSDLEFREVANRLRDWFKALHESGIQNKKTRIVQRPERTRTVISILPICKDSLGWMFNRLDTNYDLLLDQSELGSIYLDKNEPCTRAFFNSCDTYRDSLISNNEWCYCFQRQQDPPCQTELSNIQKQQGGKKLLGQYVPLCDEDGYYKPSQCHGSTGQCWCVDRYGNEVTGSRTNGAAECAIDLETSGDFASGDFHDWADVEDDDDEIMNDEDEIEDDDEDEGDDDVDDDDDHDGYI
;
A
#
# COMPACT_ATOMS: atom_id res chain seq x y z
N VAL A 1 -18.82 -22.40 8.08
CA VAL A 1 -18.91 -21.45 6.95
C VAL A 1 -19.06 -20.08 7.59
N CYS A 2 -18.15 -19.17 7.31
CA CYS A 2 -18.17 -17.82 7.87
C CYS A 2 -18.85 -16.87 6.89
N SER A 3 -19.62 -15.94 7.40
CA SER A 3 -20.31 -14.89 6.65
C SER A 3 -19.47 -13.62 6.56
N ASP A 4 -19.81 -12.73 5.62
CA ASP A 4 -19.14 -11.43 5.48
C ASP A 4 -19.27 -10.56 6.75
N LEU A 5 -20.34 -10.74 7.52
CA LEU A 5 -20.51 -10.07 8.82
C LEU A 5 -19.45 -10.54 9.83
N GLU A 6 -19.21 -11.84 9.91
CA GLU A 6 -18.19 -12.41 10.80
C GLU A 6 -16.78 -12.00 10.37
N PHE A 7 -16.52 -11.89 9.06
CA PHE A 7 -15.24 -11.36 8.57
C PHE A 7 -15.03 -9.91 8.98
N ARG A 8 -16.08 -9.08 8.93
CA ARG A 8 -16.04 -7.71 9.42
C ARG A 8 -15.77 -7.63 10.92
N GLU A 9 -16.42 -8.46 11.73
CA GLU A 9 -16.21 -8.51 13.18
C GLU A 9 -14.77 -8.89 13.53
N VAL A 10 -14.24 -9.94 12.90
CA VAL A 10 -12.84 -10.37 13.07
C VAL A 10 -11.89 -9.24 12.67
N ALA A 11 -12.11 -8.62 11.50
CA ALA A 11 -11.25 -7.54 11.02
C ALA A 11 -11.26 -6.31 11.94
N ASN A 12 -12.43 -5.92 12.47
CA ASN A 12 -12.57 -4.82 13.41
C ASN A 12 -11.88 -5.13 14.74
N ARG A 13 -12.08 -6.33 15.31
CA ARG A 13 -11.42 -6.77 16.55
C ARG A 13 -9.90 -6.73 16.43
N LEU A 14 -9.37 -7.30 15.35
CA LEU A 14 -7.93 -7.32 15.09
C LEU A 14 -7.38 -5.90 14.96
N ARG A 15 -8.07 -5.00 14.25
CA ARG A 15 -7.66 -3.60 14.11
C ARG A 15 -7.56 -2.88 15.45
N ASP A 16 -8.55 -3.04 16.31
CA ASP A 16 -8.57 -2.44 17.65
C ASP A 16 -7.45 -3.01 18.52
N TRP A 17 -7.23 -4.32 18.45
CA TRP A 17 -6.12 -4.99 19.14
C TRP A 17 -4.76 -4.47 18.66
N PHE A 18 -4.54 -4.37 17.35
CA PHE A 18 -3.33 -3.80 16.75
C PHE A 18 -3.11 -2.35 17.19
N LYS A 19 -4.19 -1.56 17.26
CA LYS A 19 -4.13 -0.16 17.72
C LYS A 19 -3.71 -0.06 19.18
N ALA A 20 -4.29 -0.85 20.07
CA ALA A 20 -3.92 -0.89 21.47
C ALA A 20 -2.46 -1.32 21.67
N LEU A 21 -1.98 -2.30 20.89
CA LEU A 21 -0.60 -2.74 20.93
C LEU A 21 0.37 -1.68 20.40
N HIS A 22 0.03 -1.01 19.30
CA HIS A 22 0.87 0.05 18.75
C HIS A 22 0.99 1.23 19.72
N GLU A 23 -0.11 1.63 20.37
CA GLU A 23 -0.12 2.68 21.40
C GLU A 23 0.73 2.29 22.61
N SER A 24 0.60 1.07 23.12
CA SER A 24 1.41 0.59 24.26
C SER A 24 2.91 0.46 23.92
N GLY A 25 3.25 0.08 22.69
CA GLY A 25 4.63 0.06 22.18
C GLY A 25 5.25 1.46 22.09
N ILE A 26 4.44 2.48 21.78
CA ILE A 26 4.87 3.88 21.75
C ILE A 26 5.07 4.43 23.18
N GLN A 27 4.20 4.08 24.13
CA GLN A 27 4.34 4.55 25.53
C GLN A 27 5.61 4.02 26.20
N ASN A 28 6.01 2.77 25.92
CA ASN A 28 7.27 2.20 26.42
C ASN A 28 8.53 2.89 25.86
N LYS A 29 8.45 3.50 24.67
CA LYS A 29 9.53 4.35 24.11
C LYS A 29 9.58 5.73 24.76
N LYS A 30 8.45 6.27 25.24
CA LYS A 30 8.43 7.57 25.94
C LYS A 30 9.10 7.54 27.32
N THR A 31 9.21 6.37 27.95
CA THR A 31 9.93 6.19 29.23
C THR A 31 11.45 6.03 29.07
N ARG A 32 11.94 5.91 27.83
CA ARG A 32 13.37 5.89 27.50
C ARG A 32 13.63 6.70 26.24
N ILE A 33 14.00 7.97 26.40
CA ILE A 33 14.89 8.79 25.56
C ILE A 33 14.45 10.27 25.65
N VAL A 34 15.22 11.01 26.45
CA VAL A 34 15.48 12.43 26.26
C VAL A 34 16.12 12.61 24.88
N GLN A 35 15.47 13.41 24.03
CA GLN A 35 15.95 14.04 22.80
C GLN A 35 16.69 13.17 21.77
N ARG A 36 16.02 12.86 20.66
CA ARG A 36 16.69 12.72 19.35
C ARG A 36 15.83 13.41 18.27
N PRO A 37 16.39 14.26 17.40
CA PRO A 37 15.60 15.07 16.47
C PRO A 37 14.87 14.19 15.46
N GLU A 38 13.68 14.64 15.10
CA GLU A 38 12.80 14.07 14.10
C GLU A 38 13.58 13.76 12.81
N ARG A 39 13.62 12.48 12.44
CA ARG A 39 13.79 12.12 11.04
C ARG A 39 12.42 12.26 10.39
N THR A 40 12.21 13.40 9.76
CA THR A 40 11.28 13.57 8.65
C THR A 40 11.55 12.49 7.61
N ARG A 41 10.82 11.37 7.68
CA ARG A 41 10.69 10.46 6.54
C ARG A 41 9.36 10.73 5.87
N THR A 42 9.26 11.91 5.28
CA THR A 42 8.43 12.12 4.10
C THR A 42 8.96 11.19 3.02
N VAL A 43 8.32 10.03 2.86
CA VAL A 43 8.36 9.34 1.57
C VAL A 43 7.03 9.70 0.92
N ILE A 44 7.12 10.58 -0.08
CA ILE A 44 6.02 10.97 -0.94
C ILE A 44 5.66 9.75 -1.80
N SER A 45 4.45 9.24 -1.54
CA SER A 45 3.42 8.94 -2.54
C SER A 45 3.73 7.94 -3.65
N ILE A 46 3.46 6.65 -3.37
CA ILE A 46 2.65 5.80 -4.26
C ILE A 46 1.69 4.99 -3.36
N LEU A 47 0.46 5.52 -3.22
CA LEU A 47 -0.74 4.99 -2.52
C LEU A 47 -0.64 4.70 -1.00
N PRO A 48 -1.62 5.13 -0.17
CA PRO A 48 -1.66 4.79 1.25
C PRO A 48 -2.30 3.41 1.40
N ILE A 49 -1.51 2.34 1.36
CA ILE A 49 -2.11 1.00 1.43
C ILE A 49 -2.25 0.58 2.91
N CYS A 50 -1.21 0.67 3.76
CA CYS A 50 -1.42 0.73 5.22
C CYS A 50 -0.70 1.91 5.85
N LYS A 51 -1.45 2.79 6.50
CA LYS A 51 -0.89 3.74 7.48
C LYS A 51 -1.25 3.29 8.91
N ASP A 52 -0.50 3.80 9.88
CA ASP A 52 -0.74 3.64 11.32
C ASP A 52 -0.47 2.23 11.88
N SER A 53 -1.43 1.67 12.63
CA SER A 53 -1.23 0.46 13.45
C SER A 53 -1.20 -0.84 12.64
N LEU A 54 -1.82 -0.85 11.44
CA LEU A 54 -1.84 -2.02 10.56
C LEU A 54 -0.47 -2.28 9.93
N GLY A 55 0.19 -1.22 9.45
CA GLY A 55 1.54 -1.33 8.90
C GLY A 55 2.58 -1.62 9.99
N TRP A 56 2.41 -1.04 11.19
CA TRP A 56 3.26 -1.39 12.33
C TRP A 56 3.15 -2.86 12.71
N MET A 57 1.93 -3.40 12.77
CA MET A 57 1.72 -4.81 13.10
C MET A 57 2.27 -5.73 12.02
N PHE A 58 2.09 -5.39 10.74
CA PHE A 58 2.66 -6.16 9.63
C PHE A 58 4.18 -6.35 9.81
N ASN A 59 4.92 -5.27 10.04
CA ASN A 59 6.38 -5.31 10.30
C ASN A 59 6.77 -6.03 11.61
N ARG A 60 5.82 -6.21 12.53
CA ARG A 60 6.04 -6.89 13.82
C ARG A 60 5.85 -8.41 13.69
N LEU A 61 4.97 -8.81 12.77
CA LEU A 61 4.68 -10.21 12.43
C LEU A 61 5.66 -10.76 11.41
N ASP A 62 6.11 -9.92 10.49
CA ASP A 62 7.16 -10.20 9.52
C ASP A 62 8.52 -10.31 10.24
N THR A 63 8.89 -11.54 10.59
CA THR A 63 10.08 -11.87 11.38
C THR A 63 11.29 -12.17 10.51
N ASN A 64 11.05 -12.66 9.30
CA ASN A 64 12.04 -12.90 8.25
C ASN A 64 12.29 -11.65 7.37
N TYR A 65 11.49 -10.60 7.51
CA TYR A 65 11.60 -9.31 6.81
C TYR A 65 11.47 -9.41 5.28
N ASP A 66 10.71 -10.39 4.79
CA ASP A 66 10.50 -10.61 3.35
C ASP A 66 9.27 -9.88 2.80
N LEU A 67 8.59 -9.11 3.64
CA LEU A 67 7.36 -8.35 3.31
C LEU A 67 6.19 -9.24 2.89
N LEU A 68 6.20 -10.52 3.24
CA LEU A 68 5.15 -11.49 2.97
C LEU A 68 4.83 -12.25 4.25
N LEU A 69 3.59 -12.14 4.73
CA LEU A 69 3.19 -12.87 5.93
C LEU A 69 2.80 -14.30 5.57
N ASP A 70 3.58 -15.26 6.06
CA ASP A 70 3.27 -16.68 5.91
C ASP A 70 2.29 -17.19 6.99
N GLN A 71 1.85 -18.44 6.82
CA GLN A 71 0.94 -19.10 7.76
C GLN A 71 1.53 -19.22 9.18
N SER A 72 2.86 -19.27 9.31
CA SER A 72 3.60 -19.46 10.55
C SER A 72 3.70 -18.16 11.37
N GLU A 73 3.94 -17.04 10.70
CA GLU A 73 4.03 -15.69 11.26
C GLU A 73 2.66 -15.18 11.71
N LEU A 74 1.62 -15.49 10.94
CA LEU A 74 0.24 -15.29 11.33
C LEU A 74 -0.21 -16.26 12.44
N GLY A 75 0.61 -17.27 12.77
CA GLY A 75 0.39 -18.24 13.85
C GLY A 75 0.03 -17.61 15.18
N SER A 76 0.65 -16.47 15.52
CA SER A 76 0.36 -15.70 16.73
C SER A 76 -1.06 -15.13 16.77
N ILE A 77 -1.64 -14.86 15.62
CA ILE A 77 -3.01 -14.33 15.48
C ILE A 77 -4.04 -15.48 15.52
N TYR A 78 -3.72 -16.65 14.95
CA TYR A 78 -4.61 -17.81 14.95
C TYR A 78 -4.74 -18.54 16.30
N LEU A 79 -3.91 -18.19 17.28
CA LEU A 79 -3.87 -18.88 18.58
C LEU A 79 -5.08 -18.59 19.46
N ASP A 80 -5.92 -17.63 19.10
CA ASP A 80 -7.18 -17.38 19.78
C ASP A 80 -8.22 -18.44 19.36
N LYS A 81 -8.28 -19.54 20.12
CA LYS A 81 -9.14 -20.72 19.87
C LYS A 81 -10.65 -20.41 19.79
N ASN A 82 -11.04 -19.18 20.10
CA ASN A 82 -12.42 -18.71 20.06
C ASN A 82 -12.83 -18.01 18.75
N GLU A 83 -11.94 -17.91 17.75
CA GLU A 83 -12.30 -17.34 16.44
C GLU A 83 -12.11 -18.35 15.28
N PRO A 84 -13.12 -19.19 15.00
CA PRO A 84 -13.05 -20.14 13.88
C PRO A 84 -12.96 -19.46 12.51
N CYS A 85 -13.27 -18.16 12.43
CA CYS A 85 -13.33 -17.40 11.18
C CYS A 85 -12.04 -16.63 10.84
N THR A 86 -11.05 -16.55 11.73
CA THR A 86 -9.81 -15.82 11.46
C THR A 86 -9.01 -16.44 10.31
N ARG A 87 -8.96 -17.78 10.24
CA ARG A 87 -8.33 -18.49 9.10
C ARG A 87 -9.08 -18.27 7.80
N ALA A 88 -10.40 -18.39 7.83
CA ALA A 88 -11.24 -18.16 6.66
C ALA A 88 -11.18 -16.69 6.18
N PHE A 89 -11.00 -15.75 7.11
CA PHE A 89 -10.79 -14.34 6.82
C PHE A 89 -9.46 -14.11 6.11
N PHE A 90 -8.34 -14.59 6.64
CA PHE A 90 -7.04 -14.40 5.99
C PHE A 90 -6.96 -15.11 4.63
N ASN A 91 -7.63 -16.25 4.47
CA ASN A 91 -7.76 -16.91 3.18
C ASN A 91 -8.63 -16.13 2.18
N SER A 92 -9.54 -15.26 2.65
CA SER A 92 -10.30 -14.36 1.76
C SER A 92 -9.55 -13.06 1.44
N CYS A 93 -8.53 -12.73 2.24
CA CYS A 93 -7.59 -11.64 1.98
C CYS A 93 -6.57 -11.97 0.89
N ASP A 94 -6.21 -13.25 0.77
CA ASP A 94 -5.26 -13.77 -0.21
C ASP A 94 -5.88 -13.77 -1.62
N THR A 95 -5.57 -12.73 -2.39
CA THR A 95 -6.13 -12.49 -3.73
C THR A 95 -5.45 -13.38 -4.76
N TYR A 96 -4.13 -13.59 -4.60
CA TYR A 96 -3.33 -14.42 -5.49
C TYR A 96 -3.42 -15.92 -5.17
N ARG A 97 -3.96 -16.28 -4.01
CA ARG A 97 -4.13 -17.66 -3.50
C ARG A 97 -2.80 -18.39 -3.35
N ASP A 98 -1.72 -17.67 -3.06
CA ASP A 98 -0.38 -18.21 -2.88
C ASP A 98 -0.09 -18.59 -1.41
N SER A 99 -1.09 -18.47 -0.52
CA SER A 99 -0.99 -18.70 0.93
C SER A 99 -0.03 -17.74 1.64
N LEU A 100 0.35 -16.65 0.96
CA LEU A 100 1.15 -15.58 1.49
C LEU A 100 0.30 -14.30 1.47
N ILE A 101 0.43 -13.47 2.49
CA ILE A 101 -0.29 -12.20 2.52
C ILE A 101 0.72 -11.08 2.35
N SER A 102 0.71 -10.49 1.16
CA SER A 102 1.52 -9.30 0.88
C SER A 102 1.07 -8.11 1.71
N ASN A 103 1.95 -7.11 1.83
CA ASN A 103 1.58 -5.84 2.47
C ASN A 103 0.32 -5.24 1.83
N ASN A 104 0.21 -5.30 0.50
CA ASN A 104 -0.93 -4.77 -0.22
C ASN A 104 -2.23 -5.51 0.15
N GLU A 105 -2.21 -6.84 0.15
CA GLU A 105 -3.38 -7.67 0.47
C GLU A 105 -3.81 -7.53 1.93
N TRP A 106 -2.86 -7.52 2.86
CA TRP A 106 -3.12 -7.26 4.27
C TRP A 106 -3.95 -6.00 4.44
N CYS A 107 -3.46 -4.92 3.84
CA CYS A 107 -4.07 -3.62 3.95
C CYS A 107 -5.42 -3.52 3.24
N TYR A 108 -5.51 -3.98 2.00
CA TYR A 108 -6.77 -4.00 1.28
C TYR A 108 -7.82 -4.85 1.99
N CYS A 109 -7.42 -5.95 2.63
CA CYS A 109 -8.36 -6.80 3.35
C CYS A 109 -8.95 -6.11 4.58
N PHE A 110 -8.10 -5.50 5.41
CA PHE A 110 -8.58 -4.71 6.54
C PHE A 110 -9.33 -3.45 6.11
N GLN A 111 -9.00 -2.85 4.97
CA GLN A 111 -9.72 -1.70 4.44
C GLN A 111 -11.11 -2.08 3.91
N ARG A 112 -11.24 -3.22 3.22
CA ARG A 112 -12.52 -3.73 2.71
C ARG A 112 -13.53 -4.08 3.81
N GLN A 113 -13.03 -4.55 4.94
CA GLN A 113 -13.87 -4.91 6.09
C GLN A 113 -14.11 -3.77 7.07
N GLN A 114 -13.63 -2.54 6.77
CA GLN A 114 -13.94 -1.40 7.61
C GLN A 114 -15.40 -0.98 7.41
N ASP A 115 -16.08 -0.58 8.50
CA ASP A 115 -17.37 0.07 8.33
C ASP A 115 -17.21 1.28 7.39
N PRO A 116 -18.19 1.52 6.50
CA PRO A 116 -18.07 2.57 5.51
C PRO A 116 -17.77 3.91 6.22
N PRO A 117 -16.68 4.60 5.85
CA PRO A 117 -16.11 5.63 6.71
C PRO A 117 -17.06 6.82 6.89
N CYS A 118 -17.89 7.12 5.89
CA CYS A 118 -18.91 8.15 5.98
C CYS A 118 -20.02 7.79 6.98
N GLN A 119 -20.49 6.53 6.98
CA GLN A 119 -21.49 6.03 7.94
C GLN A 119 -20.97 6.10 9.39
N THR A 120 -19.70 5.76 9.60
CA THR A 120 -19.04 5.87 10.92
C THR A 120 -18.95 7.32 11.37
N GLU A 121 -18.52 8.23 10.50
CA GLU A 121 -18.48 9.66 10.82
C GLU A 121 -19.87 10.23 11.13
N LEU A 122 -20.91 9.87 10.37
CA LEU A 122 -22.28 10.25 10.68
C LEU A 122 -22.72 9.77 12.07
N SER A 123 -22.40 8.52 12.42
CA SER A 123 -22.72 7.95 13.73
C SER A 123 -21.97 8.67 14.86
N ASN A 124 -20.71 9.06 14.62
CA ASN A 124 -19.90 9.82 15.56
C ASN A 124 -20.47 11.23 15.77
N ILE A 125 -20.83 11.91 14.69
CA ILE A 125 -21.47 13.24 14.73
C ILE A 125 -22.79 13.16 15.51
N GLN A 126 -23.62 12.14 15.29
CA GLN A 126 -24.87 11.95 16.03
C GLN A 126 -24.63 11.70 17.53
N LYS A 127 -23.65 10.86 17.88
CA LYS A 127 -23.27 10.59 19.28
C LYS A 127 -22.73 11.85 19.97
N GLN A 128 -21.85 12.60 19.30
CA GLN A 128 -21.29 13.85 19.81
C GLN A 128 -22.35 14.95 19.95
N GLN A 129 -23.34 14.99 19.06
CA GLN A 129 -24.40 15.99 19.12
C GLN A 129 -25.33 15.82 20.31
N GLY A 130 -25.43 14.66 20.96
CA GLY A 130 -26.02 14.51 22.30
C GLY A 130 -27.35 15.28 22.55
N GLY A 131 -28.19 15.45 21.53
CA GLY A 131 -29.43 16.23 21.58
C GLY A 131 -29.35 17.75 21.31
N LYS A 132 -28.17 18.32 21.07
CA LYS A 132 -27.97 19.72 20.64
C LYS A 132 -27.41 19.75 19.22
N LYS A 133 -28.24 20.13 18.24
CA LYS A 133 -27.76 20.43 16.88
C LYS A 133 -26.80 21.62 16.95
N LEU A 134 -25.50 21.35 16.81
CA LEU A 134 -24.50 22.40 16.66
C LEU A 134 -24.71 23.03 15.27
N LEU A 135 -25.40 24.18 15.26
CA LEU A 135 -25.54 25.01 14.07
C LEU A 135 -24.13 25.40 13.60
N GLY A 136 -23.75 25.03 12.39
CA GLY A 136 -22.39 25.27 11.88
C GLY A 136 -21.59 24.02 11.54
N GLN A 137 -21.99 22.83 12.03
CA GLN A 137 -21.21 21.61 11.86
C GLN A 137 -21.34 21.03 10.46
N TYR A 138 -20.20 20.66 9.86
CA TYR A 138 -20.13 19.82 8.67
C TYR A 138 -20.86 18.49 8.90
N VAL A 139 -21.75 18.14 7.97
CA VAL A 139 -22.36 16.82 7.90
C VAL A 139 -21.99 16.23 6.55
N PRO A 140 -21.23 15.12 6.50
CA PRO A 140 -20.85 14.50 5.24
C PRO A 140 -22.06 13.85 4.55
N LEU A 141 -22.09 13.88 3.22
CA LEU A 141 -23.01 13.06 2.43
C LEU A 141 -22.39 11.69 2.16
N CYS A 142 -23.20 10.65 2.35
CA CYS A 142 -22.82 9.26 2.08
C CYS A 142 -23.66 8.67 0.95
N ASP A 143 -23.09 7.71 0.23
CA ASP A 143 -23.77 6.85 -0.74
C ASP A 143 -24.57 5.73 -0.05
N GLU A 144 -25.34 4.97 -0.84
CA GLU A 144 -26.16 3.86 -0.35
C GLU A 144 -25.32 2.75 0.33
N ASP A 145 -24.09 2.56 -0.13
CA ASP A 145 -23.10 1.67 0.48
C ASP A 145 -22.41 2.25 1.73
N GLY A 146 -22.75 3.48 2.13
CA GLY A 146 -22.20 4.16 3.31
C GLY A 146 -20.83 4.83 3.11
N TYR A 147 -20.28 4.81 1.88
CA TYR A 147 -19.05 5.53 1.50
C TYR A 147 -19.33 7.02 1.25
N TYR A 148 -18.29 7.85 1.13
CA TYR A 148 -18.48 9.28 0.84
C TYR A 148 -18.93 9.51 -0.59
N LYS A 149 -19.91 10.40 -0.77
CA LYS A 149 -20.25 10.90 -2.10
C LYS A 149 -19.08 11.72 -2.65
N PRO A 150 -18.82 11.65 -3.98
CA PRO A 150 -17.69 12.35 -4.58
C PRO A 150 -17.77 13.87 -4.38
N SER A 151 -18.97 14.44 -4.31
CA SER A 151 -19.19 15.87 -4.04
C SER A 151 -19.65 16.08 -2.59
N GLN A 152 -18.83 16.75 -1.78
CA GLN A 152 -19.17 17.11 -0.41
C GLN A 152 -19.36 18.61 -0.26
N CYS A 153 -20.34 19.02 0.54
CA CYS A 153 -20.67 20.42 0.75
C CYS A 153 -20.80 20.76 2.24
N HIS A 154 -20.21 21.87 2.63
CA HIS A 154 -20.33 22.43 3.97
C HIS A 154 -21.44 23.47 4.01
N GLY A 155 -22.62 23.08 4.50
CA GLY A 155 -23.83 23.91 4.48
C GLY A 155 -23.69 25.27 5.19
N SER A 156 -22.77 25.41 6.16
CA SER A 156 -22.60 26.67 6.90
C SER A 156 -21.60 27.64 6.28
N THR A 157 -20.70 27.16 5.41
CA THR A 157 -19.73 28.02 4.70
C THR A 157 -20.07 28.15 3.22
N GLY A 158 -20.97 27.33 2.70
CA GLY A 158 -21.35 27.31 1.27
C GLY A 158 -20.23 26.76 0.36
N GLN A 159 -19.24 26.09 0.94
CA GLN A 159 -18.11 25.53 0.19
C GLN A 159 -18.37 24.08 -0.13
N CYS A 160 -18.14 23.67 -1.37
CA CYS A 160 -18.12 22.28 -1.77
C CYS A 160 -16.73 21.87 -2.26
N TRP A 161 -16.41 20.60 -2.19
CA TRP A 161 -15.15 20.03 -2.67
C TRP A 161 -15.37 18.59 -3.12
N CYS A 162 -14.40 18.07 -3.88
CA CYS A 162 -14.41 16.68 -4.29
C CYS A 162 -13.65 15.82 -3.29
N VAL A 163 -14.19 14.65 -2.97
CA VAL A 163 -13.55 13.64 -2.13
C VAL A 163 -13.49 12.29 -2.83
N ASP A 164 -12.55 11.45 -2.41
CA ASP A 164 -12.59 10.04 -2.75
C ASP A 164 -13.65 9.28 -1.93
N ARG A 165 -13.86 7.99 -2.24
CA ARG A 165 -14.80 7.10 -1.54
C ARG A 165 -14.52 7.01 -0.02
N TYR A 166 -13.32 7.37 0.43
CA TYR A 166 -12.86 7.29 1.81
C TYR A 166 -12.87 8.65 2.54
N GLY A 167 -13.25 9.74 1.86
CA GLY A 167 -13.39 11.08 2.42
C GLY A 167 -12.14 11.96 2.30
N ASN A 168 -11.13 11.54 1.55
CA ASN A 168 -9.94 12.37 1.27
C ASN A 168 -10.29 13.44 0.24
N GLU A 169 -10.08 14.71 0.59
CA GLU A 169 -10.29 15.84 -0.32
C GLU A 169 -9.27 15.85 -1.46
N VAL A 170 -9.77 15.98 -2.69
CA VAL A 170 -8.95 16.21 -3.88
C VAL A 170 -8.36 17.61 -3.77
N THR A 171 -7.03 17.70 -3.72
CA THR A 171 -6.33 18.97 -3.50
C THR A 171 -6.71 19.98 -4.59
N GLY A 172 -7.16 21.17 -4.19
CA GLY A 172 -7.57 22.24 -5.12
C GLY A 172 -9.00 22.14 -5.65
N SER A 173 -9.79 21.15 -5.21
CA SER A 173 -11.19 20.98 -5.66
C SER A 173 -12.22 21.85 -4.92
N ARG A 174 -11.79 22.65 -3.94
CA ARG A 174 -12.70 23.44 -3.09
C ARG A 174 -13.23 24.67 -3.80
N THR A 175 -14.55 24.71 -4.00
CA THR A 175 -15.27 25.78 -4.69
C THR A 175 -16.33 26.43 -3.80
N ASN A 176 -16.57 27.73 -3.99
CA ASN A 176 -17.70 28.44 -3.39
C ASN A 176 -18.94 28.23 -4.30
N GLY A 177 -19.62 27.10 -4.16
CA GLY A 177 -20.71 26.66 -5.05
C GLY A 177 -20.65 25.16 -5.34
N ALA A 178 -21.47 24.66 -6.26
CA ALA A 178 -21.49 23.24 -6.63
C ALA A 178 -20.13 22.81 -7.23
N ALA A 179 -19.47 21.83 -6.61
CA ALA A 179 -18.29 21.21 -7.17
C ALA A 179 -18.73 20.12 -8.15
N GLU A 180 -18.38 20.24 -9.43
CA GLU A 180 -18.60 19.19 -10.44
C GLU A 180 -17.50 18.14 -10.30
N CYS A 181 -17.76 17.12 -9.49
CA CYS A 181 -16.86 15.99 -9.33
C CYS A 181 -17.19 14.95 -10.40
N ALA A 182 -16.35 14.84 -11.42
CA ALA A 182 -16.50 13.84 -12.47
C ALA A 182 -16.45 12.44 -11.83
N ILE A 183 -17.58 11.74 -11.88
CA ILE A 183 -17.58 10.29 -11.77
C ILE A 183 -17.13 9.78 -13.15
N ASP A 184 -15.83 9.52 -13.32
CA ASP A 184 -15.38 8.91 -14.56
C ASP A 184 -15.95 7.49 -14.64
N LEU A 185 -17.08 7.44 -15.35
CA LEU A 185 -17.74 6.32 -15.95
C LEU A 185 -16.69 5.42 -16.60
N GLU A 186 -16.51 4.24 -16.01
CA GLU A 186 -15.67 3.21 -16.60
C GLU A 186 -16.09 2.95 -18.06
N THR A 187 -15.12 3.17 -18.95
CA THR A 187 -14.92 2.43 -20.20
C THR A 187 -16.01 2.55 -21.26
N SER A 188 -16.09 3.71 -21.92
CA SER A 188 -16.36 3.72 -23.36
C SER A 188 -15.02 3.55 -24.09
N GLY A 189 -14.57 2.30 -24.18
CA GLY A 189 -13.47 1.90 -25.06
C GLY A 189 -13.91 2.03 -26.51
N ASP A 190 -13.80 3.22 -27.08
CA ASP A 190 -13.94 3.49 -28.50
C ASP A 190 -12.53 3.60 -29.11
N PHE A 191 -11.90 2.45 -29.36
CA PHE A 191 -10.67 2.38 -30.15
C PHE A 191 -11.06 2.33 -31.63
N ALA A 192 -11.32 3.50 -32.22
CA ALA A 192 -11.50 3.64 -33.65
C ALA A 192 -10.39 4.53 -34.27
N SER A 193 -9.59 3.86 -35.10
CA SER A 193 -8.98 4.36 -36.34
C SER A 193 -7.66 5.16 -36.30
N GLY A 194 -6.60 4.51 -36.79
CA GLY A 194 -5.76 5.04 -37.87
C GLY A 194 -4.46 5.75 -37.47
N ASP A 195 -3.33 5.06 -37.59
CA ASP A 195 -2.34 5.28 -38.66
C ASP A 195 -1.15 4.34 -38.42
N PHE A 196 -1.08 3.29 -39.24
CA PHE A 196 -0.01 2.30 -39.26
C PHE A 196 1.01 2.80 -40.28
N HIS A 197 2.12 3.38 -39.80
CA HIS A 197 3.26 3.69 -40.67
C HIS A 197 4.24 2.52 -40.64
N ASP A 198 4.04 1.63 -41.60
CA ASP A 198 4.96 0.62 -42.07
C ASP A 198 6.18 1.33 -42.67
N TRP A 199 7.37 1.15 -42.10
CA TRP A 199 8.61 1.59 -42.73
C TRP A 199 9.36 0.35 -43.20
N ALA A 200 8.90 -0.18 -44.34
CA ALA A 200 9.71 -1.04 -45.20
C ALA A 200 9.96 -0.29 -46.51
N ASP A 201 11.20 -0.42 -46.98
CA ASP A 201 11.68 -0.22 -48.35
C ASP A 201 11.85 1.23 -48.86
N VAL A 202 13.08 1.73 -48.70
CA VAL A 202 13.71 2.55 -49.75
C VAL A 202 15.09 1.95 -50.01
N GLU A 203 15.17 1.13 -51.07
CA GLU A 203 16.41 0.95 -51.83
C GLU A 203 16.61 2.14 -52.78
N ASP A 204 17.81 2.19 -53.35
CA ASP A 204 18.45 3.23 -54.19
C ASP A 204 19.24 4.27 -53.38
N ASP A 205 20.49 4.60 -53.67
CA ASP A 205 21.64 3.95 -54.33
C ASP A 205 22.78 4.98 -54.17
N ASP A 206 24.02 4.52 -54.27
CA ASP A 206 25.23 5.32 -54.55
C ASP A 206 25.70 6.35 -53.51
N ASP A 207 26.66 5.94 -52.67
CA ASP A 207 27.96 6.64 -52.62
C ASP A 207 29.07 5.67 -52.19
N GLU A 208 30.15 5.73 -52.95
CA GLU A 208 31.22 4.75 -53.11
C GLU A 208 32.03 4.43 -51.83
N ILE A 209 32.12 3.14 -51.49
CA ILE A 209 33.11 2.60 -50.54
C ILE A 209 34.38 2.25 -51.33
N MET A 210 35.47 2.97 -51.06
CA MET A 210 36.83 2.57 -51.42
C MET A 210 37.62 2.26 -50.14
N ASN A 211 38.05 1.01 -50.07
CA ASN A 211 39.20 0.40 -49.37
C ASN A 211 39.88 1.17 -48.23
N ASP A 212 40.10 0.48 -47.11
CA ASP A 212 41.44 -0.05 -46.82
C ASP A 212 41.34 -1.36 -46.03
N GLU A 213 41.97 -2.38 -46.58
CA GLU A 213 42.32 -3.66 -45.97
C GLU A 213 43.42 -3.41 -44.93
N ASP A 214 43.32 -4.02 -43.76
CA ASP A 214 44.49 -4.46 -42.98
C ASP A 214 44.06 -5.69 -42.15
N GLU A 215 44.42 -6.87 -42.68
CA GLU A 215 44.60 -8.13 -41.95
C GLU A 215 45.73 -7.96 -40.92
N ILE A 216 45.58 -8.36 -39.65
CA ILE A 216 46.64 -8.91 -38.76
C ILE A 216 45.96 -9.68 -37.60
N GLU A 217 45.87 -11.01 -37.68
CA GLU A 217 46.70 -12.08 -37.04
C GLU A 217 46.29 -12.47 -35.61
N ASP A 218 46.01 -13.77 -35.49
CA ASP A 218 45.95 -14.56 -34.26
C ASP A 218 47.30 -14.52 -33.52
N ASP A 219 47.29 -14.42 -32.19
CA ASP A 219 48.40 -14.89 -31.35
C ASP A 219 47.80 -15.58 -30.10
N ASP A 220 47.81 -16.91 -30.17
CA ASP A 220 47.92 -17.81 -29.04
C ASP A 220 49.35 -17.74 -28.44
N GLU A 221 49.55 -18.39 -27.27
CA GLU A 221 50.81 -18.61 -26.53
C GLU A 221 51.10 -17.61 -25.39
N ASP A 222 51.59 -17.99 -24.21
CA ASP A 222 51.81 -19.27 -23.51
C ASP A 222 52.24 -18.92 -22.06
N GLU A 223 52.24 -19.95 -21.22
CA GLU A 223 52.61 -20.14 -19.82
C GLU A 223 53.64 -19.25 -19.10
N GLY A 224 53.56 -19.29 -17.76
CA GLY A 224 54.68 -18.95 -16.88
C GLY A 224 54.30 -18.87 -15.40
N ASP A 225 54.46 -20.00 -14.71
CA ASP A 225 54.51 -20.16 -13.25
C ASP A 225 55.43 -19.14 -12.56
N ASP A 226 55.18 -18.87 -11.28
CA ASP A 226 56.24 -18.82 -10.26
C ASP A 226 55.60 -18.94 -8.85
N ASP A 227 55.81 -20.11 -8.25
CA ASP A 227 55.68 -20.40 -6.82
C ASP A 227 56.59 -19.50 -5.97
N VAL A 228 56.11 -18.97 -4.84
CA VAL A 228 56.94 -18.79 -3.63
C VAL A 228 56.08 -18.96 -2.37
N ASP A 229 56.39 -20.00 -1.63
CA ASP A 229 56.03 -20.28 -0.24
C ASP A 229 56.47 -19.15 0.72
N ASP A 230 55.71 -18.89 1.78
CA ASP A 230 56.33 -18.83 3.13
C ASP A 230 55.26 -18.93 4.23
N ASP A 231 55.61 -19.74 5.21
CA ASP A 231 54.89 -20.24 6.37
C ASP A 231 54.36 -19.17 7.35
N ASP A 232 53.28 -19.49 8.07
CA ASP A 232 53.37 -19.53 9.56
C ASP A 232 52.24 -20.40 10.15
N ASP A 233 52.69 -21.52 10.71
CA ASP A 233 51.98 -22.50 11.52
C ASP A 233 51.51 -21.92 12.87
N HIS A 234 50.26 -22.20 13.28
CA HIS A 234 50.01 -22.33 14.72
C HIS A 234 48.91 -23.33 15.08
N ASP A 235 49.33 -24.59 15.20
CA ASP A 235 48.63 -25.62 15.95
C ASP A 235 49.37 -25.91 17.27
N GLY A 236 48.65 -25.94 18.40
CA GLY A 236 48.86 -26.99 19.40
C GLY A 236 49.30 -26.65 20.85
N TYR A 237 48.33 -26.83 21.75
CA TYR A 237 48.38 -27.46 23.10
C TYR A 237 49.37 -27.03 24.20
N ILE A 238 48.80 -26.67 25.37
CA ILE A 238 48.90 -27.39 26.68
C ILE A 238 47.58 -27.19 27.44
#